data_AF-A0A5C7THJ0-F1
#
_entry.id   AF-A0A5C7THJ0-F1
#
_cell.length_a   1.000
_cell.length_b   1.000
_cell.length_c   1.000
_cell.angle_alpha   90.00
_cell.angle_beta   90.00
_cell.angle_gamma   90.00
#
_symmetry.space_group_name_H-M   'P 1'
#
loop_
_entity.id
_entity.type
_entity.pdbx_description
1 polymer ?
#
loop_
_entity_poly.entity_id
_entity_poly.type
_entity_poly.pdbx_seq_one_letter_code
_entity_poly.pdbx_strand_id
1 'polypeptide(L)'
;MKKRIFVLSLVLVGCASTEVPTNIDKLASSKTGLVELFFEQKTNAIELSCSPVSEEAGKSVVWVKQCNELAVQFLNDQIKNGIEFQVTINDKPFGMAGDFVGQMLLAHPSNFKAFSLAQTFSLKINKA
;
A
#
# COMPACT_ATOMS: atom_id res chain seq x y z
N MET A 1 44.86 57.17 -15.17
CA MET A 1 43.57 56.45 -15.17
C MET A 1 43.76 55.17 -14.35
N LYS A 2 43.40 55.17 -13.05
CA LYS A 2 42.15 54.65 -12.44
C LYS A 2 41.91 53.14 -12.64
N LYS A 3 41.86 52.42 -11.49
CA LYS A 3 41.09 51.19 -11.15
C LYS A 3 41.80 49.85 -11.44
N ARG A 4 41.68 48.78 -10.64
CA ARG A 4 40.89 48.48 -9.43
C ARG A 4 41.47 47.22 -8.76
N ILE A 5 41.49 47.22 -7.43
CA ILE A 5 41.72 46.05 -6.58
C ILE A 5 40.55 45.07 -6.76
N PHE A 6 40.83 43.78 -6.98
CA PHE A 6 39.85 42.70 -6.93
C PHE A 6 40.08 41.88 -5.65
N VAL A 7 39.14 42.00 -4.71
CA VAL A 7 39.09 41.22 -3.47
C VAL A 7 38.43 39.88 -3.79
N LEU A 8 39.14 38.77 -3.55
CA LEU A 8 38.56 37.44 -3.58
C LEU A 8 37.76 37.23 -2.29
N SER A 9 36.43 37.23 -2.39
CA SER A 9 35.55 36.74 -1.34
C SER A 9 35.28 35.26 -1.56
N LEU A 10 35.89 34.39 -0.76
CA LEU A 10 35.46 32.99 -0.62
C LEU A 10 34.13 32.98 0.16
N VAL A 11 33.03 32.73 -0.54
CA VAL A 11 31.75 32.42 0.10
C VAL A 11 31.79 30.94 0.49
N LEU A 12 31.64 30.71 1.80
CA LEU A 12 31.51 29.40 2.43
C LEU A 12 30.43 28.57 1.71
N VAL A 13 30.83 27.38 1.25
CA VAL A 13 29.90 26.31 0.88
C VAL A 13 29.22 25.87 2.17
N GLY A 14 28.05 26.45 2.44
CA GLY A 14 27.12 25.88 3.40
C GLY A 14 26.67 24.54 2.86
N CYS A 15 27.20 23.45 3.41
CA CYS A 15 26.54 22.16 3.33
C CYS A 15 25.24 22.27 4.13
N ALA A 16 24.19 22.82 3.51
CA ALA A 16 22.85 22.55 3.95
C ALA A 16 22.63 21.06 3.67
N SER A 17 22.83 20.24 4.71
CA SER A 17 22.34 18.88 4.72
C SER A 17 20.82 18.98 4.64
N THR A 18 20.29 19.02 3.42
CA THR A 18 18.88 18.71 3.20
C THR A 18 18.75 17.22 3.47
N GLU A 19 18.50 16.87 4.72
CA GLU A 19 17.76 15.67 5.04
C GLU A 19 16.42 15.83 4.33
N VAL A 20 16.32 15.29 3.12
CA VAL A 20 15.03 15.10 2.47
C VAL A 20 14.42 13.90 3.19
N PRO A 21 13.37 14.06 4.00
CA PRO A 21 12.58 12.90 4.37
C PRO A 21 11.96 12.38 3.08
N THR A 22 12.56 11.37 2.46
CA THR A 22 11.94 10.59 1.41
C THR A 22 10.87 9.71 2.05
N ASN A 23 9.84 10.31 2.61
CA ASN A 23 8.58 9.63 2.89
C ASN A 23 7.73 9.76 1.64
N ILE A 24 8.07 8.97 0.61
CA ILE A 24 7.24 8.85 -0.57
C ILE A 24 6.19 7.81 -0.23
N ASP A 25 5.04 8.27 0.26
CA ASP A 25 3.84 7.44 0.32
C ASP A 25 3.53 7.00 -1.13
N LYS A 26 3.81 5.74 -1.43
CA LYS A 26 3.59 5.18 -2.76
C LYS A 26 2.19 4.60 -2.80
N LEU A 27 1.27 5.34 -3.38
CA LEU A 27 -0.07 4.87 -3.69
C LEU A 27 -0.08 4.23 -5.09
N ALA A 28 -0.64 3.04 -5.18
CA ALA A 28 -0.96 2.43 -6.46
C ALA A 28 -2.20 1.54 -6.34
N SER A 29 -2.73 1.14 -7.50
CA SER A 29 -3.91 0.30 -7.57
C SER A 29 -3.79 -0.77 -8.65
N SER A 30 -4.55 -1.84 -8.47
CA SER A 30 -4.75 -2.92 -9.44
C SER A 30 -6.25 -3.12 -9.62
N LYS A 31 -6.72 -3.01 -10.85
CA LYS A 31 -8.14 -3.09 -11.20
C LYS A 31 -8.41 -4.28 -12.11
N THR A 32 -9.50 -4.97 -11.83
CA THR A 32 -10.00 -6.10 -12.61
C THR A 32 -11.47 -5.86 -12.98
N GLY A 33 -12.09 -6.82 -13.67
CA GLY A 33 -13.52 -6.77 -13.97
C GLY A 33 -14.44 -6.86 -12.73
N LEU A 34 -13.92 -7.32 -11.57
CA LEU A 34 -14.72 -7.51 -10.36
C LEU A 34 -14.29 -6.62 -9.20
N VAL A 35 -12.99 -6.33 -9.05
CA VAL A 35 -12.44 -5.61 -7.90
C VAL A 35 -11.43 -4.54 -8.30
N GLU A 36 -11.29 -3.55 -7.42
CA GLU A 36 -10.21 -2.58 -7.40
C GLU A 36 -9.47 -2.69 -6.05
N LEU A 37 -8.20 -3.07 -6.12
CA LEU A 37 -7.29 -3.15 -4.98
C LEU A 37 -6.42 -1.90 -4.97
N PHE A 38 -6.42 -1.17 -3.87
CA PHE A 38 -5.53 -0.07 -3.55
C PHE A 38 -4.48 -0.54 -2.56
N PHE A 39 -3.26 -0.04 -2.72
CA PHE A 39 -2.18 -0.25 -1.77
C PHE A 39 -1.39 1.03 -1.58
N GLU A 40 -1.12 1.35 -0.32
CA GLU A 40 -0.37 2.51 0.11
C GLU A 40 0.83 2.02 0.92
N GLN A 41 2.03 2.28 0.41
CA GLN A 41 3.26 2.00 1.13
C GLN A 41 3.66 3.23 1.94
N LYS A 42 3.67 3.07 3.26
CA LYS A 42 4.15 4.05 4.24
C LYS A 42 5.55 3.66 4.71
N THR A 43 6.17 4.54 5.51
CA THR A 43 7.52 4.31 6.08
C THR A 43 7.67 2.96 6.81
N ASN A 44 6.65 2.54 7.56
CA ASN A 44 6.70 1.34 8.42
C ASN A 44 5.54 0.36 8.19
N ALA A 45 4.73 0.57 7.16
CA ALA A 45 3.55 -0.24 6.90
C ALA A 45 3.18 -0.26 5.42
N ILE A 46 2.44 -1.29 5.03
CA ILE A 46 1.69 -1.33 3.78
C ILE A 46 0.21 -1.45 4.15
N GLU A 47 -0.60 -0.53 3.65
CA GLU A 47 -2.04 -0.54 3.82
C GLU A 47 -2.69 -1.03 2.53
N LEU A 48 -3.58 -2.02 2.64
CA LEU A 48 -4.35 -2.58 1.54
C LEU A 48 -5.83 -2.23 1.74
N SER A 49 -6.50 -1.85 0.66
CA SER A 49 -7.94 -1.70 0.60
C SER A 49 -8.46 -2.32 -0.70
N CYS A 50 -9.51 -3.14 -0.65
CA CYS A 50 -10.06 -3.78 -1.83
C CYS A 50 -11.58 -3.69 -1.86
N SER A 51 -12.14 -3.28 -2.99
CA SER A 51 -13.58 -3.05 -3.18
C SER A 51 -14.08 -3.69 -4.46
N PRO A 52 -15.33 -4.19 -4.49
CA PRO A 52 -15.97 -4.55 -5.75
C PRO A 52 -16.18 -3.31 -6.62
N VAL A 53 -16.03 -3.44 -7.94
CA VAL A 53 -16.15 -2.30 -8.89
C VAL A 53 -17.60 -1.89 -9.18
N SER A 54 -18.58 -2.71 -8.76
CA SER A 54 -20.00 -2.46 -8.93
C SER A 54 -20.81 -3.16 -7.84
N GLU A 55 -22.07 -2.75 -7.68
CA GLU A 55 -23.00 -3.41 -6.76
C GLU A 55 -23.17 -4.89 -7.09
N GLU A 56 -23.29 -5.24 -8.37
CA GLU A 56 -23.48 -6.64 -8.78
C GLU A 56 -22.24 -7.50 -8.53
N ALA A 57 -21.04 -6.94 -8.75
CA ALA A 57 -19.81 -7.61 -8.33
C ALA A 57 -19.79 -7.83 -6.82
N GLY A 58 -20.30 -6.87 -6.04
CA GLY A 58 -20.37 -6.92 -4.58
C GLY A 58 -21.28 -8.01 -4.00
N LYS A 59 -22.24 -8.54 -4.78
CA LYS A 59 -23.18 -9.59 -4.35
C LYS A 59 -22.62 -11.01 -4.42
N SER A 60 -21.38 -11.18 -4.87
CA SER A 60 -20.76 -12.51 -5.08
C SER A 60 -19.54 -12.72 -4.20
N VAL A 61 -19.41 -13.87 -3.55
CA VAL A 61 -18.19 -14.22 -2.78
C VAL A 61 -16.90 -14.20 -3.63
N VAL A 62 -17.02 -14.25 -4.96
CA VAL A 62 -15.89 -14.24 -5.89
C VAL A 62 -15.04 -12.97 -5.75
N TRP A 63 -15.62 -11.82 -5.45
CA TRP A 63 -14.84 -10.58 -5.29
C TRP A 63 -13.91 -10.65 -4.07
N VAL A 64 -14.36 -11.26 -2.97
CA VAL A 64 -13.56 -11.50 -1.75
C VAL A 64 -12.37 -12.41 -2.04
N LYS A 65 -12.60 -13.49 -2.80
CA LYS A 65 -11.55 -14.41 -3.24
C LYS A 65 -10.51 -13.68 -4.08
N GLN A 66 -10.96 -12.89 -5.05
CA GLN A 66 -10.05 -12.14 -5.93
C GLN A 66 -9.27 -11.05 -5.19
N CYS A 67 -9.87 -10.39 -4.19
CA CYS A 67 -9.16 -9.47 -3.32
C CYS A 67 -7.99 -10.15 -2.60
N ASN A 68 -8.22 -11.32 -1.99
CA ASN A 68 -7.14 -12.06 -1.33
C ASN A 68 -6.06 -12.50 -2.33
N GLU A 69 -6.43 -13.03 -3.50
CA GLU A 69 -5.48 -13.45 -4.54
C GLU A 69 -4.57 -12.29 -4.98
N LEU A 70 -5.14 -11.13 -5.31
CA LEU A 70 -4.38 -9.94 -5.71
C LEU A 70 -3.49 -9.41 -4.59
N ALA A 71 -4.01 -9.38 -3.35
CA ALA A 71 -3.26 -8.93 -2.19
C ALA A 71 -2.06 -9.85 -1.90
N VAL A 72 -2.23 -11.17 -1.96
CA VAL A 72 -1.13 -12.15 -1.76
C VAL A 72 -0.06 -11.95 -2.82
N GLN A 73 -0.46 -11.84 -4.09
CA GLN A 73 0.47 -11.63 -5.19
C GLN A 73 1.29 -10.36 -4.96
N PHE A 74 0.61 -9.25 -4.66
CA PHE A 74 1.27 -7.98 -4.35
C PHE A 74 2.25 -8.09 -3.18
N LEU A 75 1.82 -8.64 -2.04
CA LEU A 75 2.66 -8.77 -0.85
C LEU A 75 3.88 -9.68 -1.11
N ASN A 76 3.69 -10.79 -1.83
CA ASN A 76 4.79 -11.67 -2.23
C ASN A 76 5.78 -10.98 -3.17
N ASP A 77 5.32 -10.11 -4.07
CA ASP A 77 6.21 -9.33 -4.92
C ASP A 77 6.98 -8.28 -4.11
N GLN A 78 6.38 -7.69 -3.07
CA GLN A 78 7.13 -6.84 -2.12
C GLN A 78 8.22 -7.63 -1.39
N ILE A 79 7.94 -8.86 -0.95
CA ILE A 79 8.95 -9.75 -0.34
C ILE A 79 10.11 -10.01 -1.31
N LYS A 80 9.82 -10.33 -2.58
CA LYS A 80 10.86 -10.53 -3.62
C LYS A 80 11.70 -9.26 -3.84
N ASN A 81 11.11 -8.09 -3.62
CA ASN A 81 11.78 -6.79 -3.72
C ASN A 81 12.50 -6.38 -2.42
N GLY A 82 12.60 -7.26 -1.43
CA GLY A 82 13.37 -7.04 -0.20
C GLY A 82 12.59 -6.41 0.95
N ILE A 83 11.27 -6.31 0.87
CA ILE A 83 10.44 -5.85 1.98
C ILE A 83 10.25 -6.99 2.99
N GLU A 84 10.54 -6.71 4.26
CA GLU A 84 10.29 -7.63 5.37
C GLU A 84 9.06 -7.23 6.18
N PHE A 85 8.13 -8.16 6.36
CA PHE A 85 6.94 -7.99 7.18
C PHE A 85 7.14 -8.53 8.59
N GLN A 86 6.48 -7.92 9.59
CA GLN A 86 6.49 -8.42 10.96
C GLN A 86 5.73 -9.75 11.12
N VAL A 87 4.87 -10.06 10.16
CA VAL A 87 4.05 -11.29 10.13
C VAL A 87 4.35 -12.09 8.87
N THR A 88 4.15 -13.40 8.94
CA THR A 88 4.16 -14.26 7.75
C THR A 88 2.91 -13.96 6.91
N ILE A 89 3.10 -13.68 5.62
CA ILE A 89 1.99 -13.51 4.68
C ILE A 89 1.39 -14.87 4.36
N ASN A 90 0.09 -15.02 4.60
CA ASN A 90 -0.69 -16.22 4.28
C ASN A 90 -1.51 -16.02 3.00
N ASP A 91 -2.28 -17.02 2.62
CA ASP A 91 -3.17 -17.01 1.45
C ASP A 91 -4.43 -16.13 1.60
N LYS A 92 -4.67 -15.59 2.80
CA LYS A 92 -5.82 -14.73 3.14
C LYS A 92 -5.39 -13.41 3.80
N PRO A 93 -4.81 -12.46 3.04
CA PRO A 93 -4.35 -11.18 3.57
C PRO A 93 -5.44 -10.40 4.33
N PHE A 94 -6.69 -10.45 3.89
CA PHE A 94 -7.80 -9.77 4.56
C PHE A 94 -8.37 -10.55 5.77
N GLY A 95 -7.83 -11.74 6.06
CA GLY A 95 -8.08 -12.53 7.26
C GLY A 95 -9.56 -12.65 7.63
N MET A 96 -9.86 -12.43 8.91
CA MET A 96 -11.22 -12.53 9.45
C MET A 96 -12.22 -11.57 8.79
N ALA A 97 -11.77 -10.39 8.32
CA ALA A 97 -12.66 -9.46 7.62
C ALA A 97 -13.12 -10.06 6.29
N GLY A 98 -12.18 -10.64 5.52
CA GLY A 98 -12.51 -11.37 4.30
C GLY A 98 -13.42 -12.57 4.55
N ASP A 99 -13.10 -13.38 5.57
CA ASP A 99 -13.91 -14.56 5.92
C ASP A 99 -15.33 -14.18 6.37
N PHE A 100 -15.50 -13.11 7.14
CA PHE A 100 -16.80 -12.60 7.57
C PHE A 100 -17.64 -12.13 6.39
N VAL A 101 -17.07 -11.28 5.53
CA VAL A 101 -17.72 -10.78 4.31
C VAL A 101 -18.10 -11.94 3.39
N GLY A 102 -17.20 -12.91 3.20
CA GLY A 102 -17.46 -14.10 2.40
C GLY A 102 -18.63 -14.93 2.93
N GLN A 103 -18.69 -15.17 4.24
CA GLN A 103 -19.81 -15.91 4.86
C GLN A 103 -21.14 -15.15 4.74
N MET A 104 -21.12 -13.83 4.95
CA MET A 104 -22.32 -13.00 4.81
C MET A 104 -22.85 -13.00 3.37
N LEU A 105 -21.96 -13.00 2.37
CA LEU A 105 -22.35 -13.09 0.96
C LEU A 105 -22.91 -14.47 0.59
N LEU A 106 -22.37 -15.55 1.18
CA LEU A 106 -22.91 -16.90 0.98
C LEU A 106 -24.30 -17.06 1.60
N ALA A 107 -24.54 -16.46 2.76
CA ALA A 107 -25.82 -16.53 3.45
C ALA A 107 -26.87 -15.58 2.85
N HIS A 108 -26.48 -14.34 2.52
CA HIS A 108 -27.39 -13.24 2.21
C HIS A 108 -26.83 -12.30 1.12
N PRO A 109 -26.63 -12.79 -0.13
CA PRO A 109 -25.94 -12.03 -1.18
C PRO A 109 -26.65 -10.70 -1.54
N SER A 110 -27.98 -10.65 -1.48
CA SER A 110 -28.77 -9.48 -1.88
C SER A 110 -28.89 -8.39 -0.81
N ASN A 111 -28.63 -8.71 0.47
CA ASN A 111 -28.88 -7.81 1.60
C ASN A 111 -27.59 -7.28 2.25
N PHE A 112 -26.43 -7.75 1.80
CA PHE A 112 -25.15 -7.42 2.40
C PHE A 112 -24.49 -6.22 1.71
N LYS A 113 -24.00 -5.26 2.52
CA LYS A 113 -23.46 -3.96 2.08
C LYS A 113 -22.01 -3.73 2.53
N ALA A 114 -21.18 -4.78 2.58
CA ALA A 114 -19.75 -4.52 2.72
C ALA A 114 -19.19 -4.06 1.37
N PHE A 115 -18.70 -2.83 1.33
CA PHE A 115 -18.18 -2.20 0.11
C PHE A 115 -16.65 -2.24 0.01
N SER A 116 -15.97 -2.67 1.06
CA SER A 116 -14.51 -2.78 1.05
C SER A 116 -14.00 -3.76 2.12
N LEU A 117 -12.79 -4.28 1.87
CA LEU A 117 -11.93 -4.95 2.83
C LEU A 117 -10.70 -4.08 3.02
N ALA A 118 -10.22 -3.94 4.27
CA ALA A 118 -8.99 -3.21 4.57
C ALA A 118 -8.08 -4.03 5.49
N GLN A 119 -6.78 -3.91 5.30
CA GLN A 119 -5.77 -4.55 6.15
C GLN A 119 -4.47 -3.74 6.16
N THR A 120 -3.78 -3.74 7.30
CA THR A 120 -2.45 -3.13 7.43
C THR A 120 -1.41 -4.19 7.75
N PHE A 121 -0.29 -4.15 7.03
CA PHE A 121 0.87 -5.00 7.24
C PHE A 121 2.05 -4.18 7.72
N SER A 122 2.44 -4.34 8.98
CA SER A 122 3.61 -3.65 9.53
C SER A 122 4.91 -4.24 8.97
N LEU A 123 5.84 -3.36 8.64
CA LEU A 123 7.17 -3.72 8.14
C LEU A 123 8.13 -3.90 9.33
N LYS A 124 9.12 -4.77 9.16
CA LYS A 124 10.27 -4.78 10.05
C LYS A 124 11.15 -3.59 9.68
N ILE A 125 11.30 -2.65 10.61
CA ILE A 125 12.24 -1.56 10.43
C ILE A 125 13.61 -2.12 10.78
N ASN A 126 14.47 -2.31 9.79
CA ASN A 126 15.90 -2.48 10.07
C ASN A 126 16.38 -1.15 10.65
N LYS A 127 16.62 -1.13 11.97
CA LYS A 127 17.42 -0.04 12.56
C LYS A 127 18.79 -0.15 11.91
N ALA A 128 19.10 0.79 11.02
CA ALA A 128 20.43 1.00 10.50
C ALA A 128 21.42 1.28 11.64
#